data_AF-A0A524NI80-F1
#
_entry.id   AF-A0A524NI80-F1
#
_cell.length_a   1.000
_cell.length_b   1.000
_cell.length_c   1.000
_cell.angle_alpha   90.00
_cell.angle_beta   90.00
_cell.angle_gamma   90.00
#
_symmetry.space_group_name_H-M   'P 1'
#
loop_
_entity.id
_entity.type
_entity.pdbx_description
1 polymer ?
#
loop_
_entity_poly.entity_id
_entity_poly.type
_entity_poly.pdbx_seq_one_letter_code
_entity_poly.pdbx_strand_id
1 'polypeptide(L)'
;LDILKKIGIVELVLSGGDPLLRDDIGEIVDHASKLFVTTVYDNGSIAAKKLDALRNVDFVAISIDSLDEAKNDYIKSVPGAWKNAMQAVETLHSEGIKVSVTPTISQKNLYEIVDLTNNFTGKGIPVWYCLYSYDTSVDSKQLFRIGKANDEFVITDKLAMVNLCNSLIEMKKKNNKILMTDKLIKALRSLYEEKTKRIWKCQALNQFLVVDHLGRVAGCHSHNFVGSVFDLTKKWKSPEYKQLRETYHECTQCNYLCYVFYSLHGNPWGHLTLAKDQCKNAKLLLK
;
A
#
# COMPACT_ATOMS: atom_id res chain seq x y z
N LEU A 1 -17.27 2.02 -10.90
CA LEU A 1 -16.09 1.32 -11.47
C LEU A 1 -15.87 1.67 -12.94
N ASP A 2 -16.88 1.59 -13.80
CA ASP A 2 -16.72 1.87 -15.24
C ASP A 2 -16.19 3.26 -15.58
N ILE A 3 -16.56 4.28 -14.78
CA ILE A 3 -16.00 5.63 -14.94
C ILE A 3 -14.49 5.64 -14.70
N LEU A 4 -14.00 4.93 -13.68
CA LEU A 4 -12.56 4.80 -13.40
C LEU A 4 -11.86 4.11 -14.57
N LYS A 5 -12.47 3.07 -15.15
CA LYS A 5 -11.94 2.42 -16.36
C LYS A 5 -11.87 3.38 -17.54
N LYS A 6 -12.93 4.17 -17.77
CA LYS A 6 -13.01 5.15 -18.88
C LYS A 6 -11.93 6.24 -18.80
N ILE A 7 -11.53 6.65 -17.58
CA ILE A 7 -10.45 7.64 -17.41
C ILE A 7 -9.04 7.01 -17.43
N GLY A 8 -8.93 5.69 -17.64
CA GLY A 8 -7.66 4.99 -17.83
C GLY A 8 -7.06 4.38 -16.57
N ILE A 9 -7.84 4.20 -15.49
CA ILE A 9 -7.37 3.46 -14.32
C ILE A 9 -7.15 1.98 -14.70
N VAL A 10 -6.01 1.43 -14.26
CA VAL A 10 -5.59 0.05 -14.54
C VAL A 10 -5.54 -0.83 -13.30
N GLU A 11 -5.38 -0.23 -12.12
CA GLU A 11 -5.29 -0.92 -10.83
C GLU A 11 -6.34 -0.34 -9.88
N LEU A 12 -7.01 -1.22 -9.14
CA LEU A 12 -7.96 -0.86 -8.10
C LEU A 12 -7.54 -1.51 -6.79
N VAL A 13 -7.30 -0.68 -5.77
CA VAL A 13 -7.08 -1.15 -4.40
C VAL A 13 -8.35 -0.90 -3.60
N LEU A 14 -8.99 -1.99 -3.17
CA LEU A 14 -10.10 -1.96 -2.23
C LEU A 14 -9.51 -1.97 -0.81
N SER A 15 -9.69 -0.86 -0.11
CA SER A 15 -9.17 -0.62 1.24
C SER A 15 -10.27 0.07 2.09
N GLY A 16 -9.90 0.96 3.02
CA GLY A 16 -10.81 1.63 3.95
C GLY A 16 -10.69 1.02 5.35
N GLY A 17 -11.78 1.04 6.14
CA GLY A 17 -11.80 0.32 7.42
C GLY A 17 -11.51 -1.17 7.18
N ASP A 18 -12.51 -1.91 6.72
CA ASP A 18 -12.33 -3.22 6.10
C ASP A 18 -13.39 -3.36 4.99
N PRO A 19 -12.99 -3.45 3.70
CA PRO A 19 -13.93 -3.55 2.59
C PRO A 19 -14.76 -4.85 2.64
N LEU A 20 -14.23 -5.91 3.25
CA LEU A 20 -14.90 -7.20 3.35
C LEU A 20 -16.08 -7.18 4.31
N LEU A 21 -16.26 -6.14 5.12
CA LEU A 21 -17.45 -5.98 5.95
C LEU A 21 -18.73 -5.69 5.15
N ARG A 22 -18.62 -5.30 3.88
CA ARG A 22 -19.80 -5.07 3.05
C ARG A 22 -20.45 -6.39 2.63
N ASP A 23 -21.78 -6.43 2.64
CA ASP A 23 -22.54 -7.59 2.20
C ASP A 23 -22.39 -7.83 0.68
N ASP A 24 -22.29 -6.75 -0.10
CA ASP A 24 -22.17 -6.77 -1.56
C ASP A 24 -20.72 -6.84 -2.08
N ILE A 25 -19.73 -7.11 -1.21
CA ILE A 25 -18.31 -7.05 -1.61
C ILE A 25 -17.96 -8.03 -2.72
N GLY A 26 -18.59 -9.21 -2.76
CA GLY A 26 -18.36 -10.21 -3.81
C GLY A 26 -18.73 -9.67 -5.20
N GLU A 27 -19.88 -9.01 -5.32
CA GLU A 27 -20.32 -8.40 -6.59
C GLU A 27 -19.34 -7.29 -7.03
N ILE A 28 -18.89 -6.47 -6.08
CA ILE A 28 -17.94 -5.38 -6.36
C ILE A 28 -16.60 -5.94 -6.86
N VAL A 29 -16.07 -6.97 -6.20
CA VAL A 29 -14.82 -7.63 -6.58
C VAL A 29 -14.94 -8.32 -7.94
N ASP A 30 -16.05 -9.03 -8.18
CA ASP A 30 -16.31 -9.71 -9.46
C ASP A 30 -16.42 -8.73 -10.63
N HIS A 31 -16.98 -7.54 -10.41
CA HIS A 31 -16.99 -6.51 -11.43
C HIS A 31 -15.63 -5.82 -11.58
N ALA A 32 -14.93 -5.54 -10.48
CA ALA A 32 -13.62 -4.90 -10.48
C ALA A 32 -12.55 -5.73 -11.19
N SER A 33 -12.47 -7.02 -10.90
CA SER A 33 -11.49 -7.96 -11.47
C SER A 33 -11.54 -8.06 -12.99
N LYS A 34 -12.70 -7.84 -13.60
CA LYS A 34 -12.87 -7.81 -15.07
C LYS A 34 -12.28 -6.55 -15.70
N LEU A 35 -12.07 -5.50 -14.91
CA LEU A 35 -11.71 -4.16 -15.39
C LEU A 35 -10.30 -3.73 -14.97
N PHE A 36 -9.82 -4.20 -13.83
CA PHE A 36 -8.60 -3.74 -13.16
C PHE A 36 -7.79 -4.90 -12.60
N VAL A 37 -6.48 -4.68 -12.45
CA VAL A 37 -5.70 -5.42 -11.46
C VAL A 37 -6.24 -5.08 -10.08
N THR A 38 -6.77 -6.06 -9.36
CA THR A 38 -7.57 -5.83 -8.15
C THR A 38 -6.87 -6.37 -6.90
N THR A 39 -6.61 -5.47 -5.95
CA THR A 39 -6.05 -5.80 -4.64
C THR A 39 -7.05 -5.50 -3.54
N VAL A 40 -7.24 -6.43 -2.59
CA VAL A 40 -8.05 -6.22 -1.38
C VAL A 40 -7.15 -6.18 -0.16
N TYR A 41 -7.28 -5.14 0.66
CA TYR A 41 -6.63 -5.05 1.97
C TYR A 41 -7.56 -5.55 3.07
N ASP A 42 -7.03 -6.39 3.96
CA ASP A 42 -7.71 -6.85 5.18
C ASP A 42 -6.70 -6.87 6.36
N ASN A 43 -7.22 -6.72 7.57
CA ASN A 43 -6.42 -6.84 8.79
C ASN A 43 -6.28 -8.29 9.30
N GLY A 44 -6.85 -9.26 8.56
CA GLY A 44 -6.85 -10.68 8.90
C GLY A 44 -8.13 -11.17 9.58
N SER A 45 -9.11 -10.31 9.81
CA SER A 45 -10.30 -10.65 10.59
C SER A 45 -11.44 -11.26 9.77
N ILE A 46 -11.54 -10.93 8.47
CA ILE A 46 -12.67 -11.32 7.61
C ILE A 46 -12.25 -12.15 6.41
N ALA A 47 -11.03 -12.00 5.86
CA ALA A 47 -10.66 -12.63 4.58
C ALA A 47 -10.87 -14.16 4.56
N ALA A 48 -10.50 -14.86 5.64
CA ALA A 48 -10.70 -16.31 5.75
C ALA A 48 -12.19 -16.74 5.70
N LYS A 49 -13.11 -15.84 6.04
CA LYS A 49 -14.56 -16.08 6.06
C LYS A 49 -15.26 -15.71 4.75
N LYS A 50 -14.56 -15.00 3.85
CA LYS A 50 -15.10 -14.50 2.58
C LYS A 50 -14.26 -14.97 1.37
N LEU A 51 -13.78 -16.21 1.40
CA LEU A 51 -12.95 -16.79 0.35
C LEU A 51 -13.60 -16.70 -1.03
N ASP A 52 -14.90 -16.98 -1.13
CA ASP A 52 -15.63 -16.96 -2.40
C ASP A 52 -15.64 -15.55 -3.03
N ALA A 53 -15.79 -14.51 -2.21
CA ALA A 53 -15.72 -13.12 -2.67
C ALA A 53 -14.30 -12.71 -3.12
N LEU A 54 -13.28 -13.48 -2.78
CA LEU A 54 -11.87 -13.17 -3.06
C LEU A 54 -11.29 -14.01 -4.20
N ARG A 55 -12.05 -14.93 -4.81
CA ARG A 55 -11.52 -15.85 -5.85
C ARG A 55 -11.00 -15.12 -7.10
N ASN A 56 -11.59 -13.97 -7.42
CA ASN A 56 -11.28 -13.22 -8.63
C ASN A 56 -10.31 -12.05 -8.40
N VAL A 57 -9.79 -11.86 -7.19
CA VAL A 57 -8.78 -10.81 -6.93
C VAL A 57 -7.41 -11.23 -7.44
N ASP A 58 -6.59 -10.26 -7.83
CA ASP A 58 -5.19 -10.51 -8.15
C ASP A 58 -4.36 -10.71 -6.88
N PHE A 59 -4.66 -9.95 -5.82
CA PHE A 59 -3.94 -10.01 -4.55
C PHE A 59 -4.84 -9.73 -3.34
N VAL A 60 -4.56 -10.42 -2.24
CA VAL A 60 -5.04 -10.06 -0.90
C VAL A 60 -3.85 -9.65 -0.04
N ALA A 61 -3.92 -8.47 0.58
CA ALA A 61 -2.91 -7.93 1.46
C ALA A 61 -3.38 -8.07 2.92
N ILE A 62 -2.69 -8.90 3.71
CA ILE A 62 -2.99 -9.11 5.13
C ILE A 62 -1.96 -8.38 5.99
N SER A 63 -2.43 -7.53 6.88
CA SER A 63 -1.54 -6.74 7.73
C SER A 63 -1.07 -7.50 8.98
N ILE A 64 0.23 -7.78 9.06
CA ILE A 64 0.90 -8.41 10.21
C ILE A 64 2.14 -7.58 10.54
N ASP A 65 2.25 -7.08 11.77
CA ASP A 65 3.28 -6.11 12.16
C ASP A 65 4.42 -6.71 13.01
N SER A 66 4.26 -7.94 13.51
CA SER A 66 5.30 -8.67 14.27
C SER A 66 5.07 -10.18 14.17
N LEU A 67 6.16 -10.95 14.34
CA LEU A 67 6.08 -12.41 14.51
C LEU A 67 5.69 -12.81 15.94
N ASP A 68 5.81 -11.89 16.90
CA ASP A 68 5.36 -12.07 18.27
C ASP A 68 3.86 -11.75 18.38
N GLU A 69 3.09 -12.73 18.87
CA GLU A 69 1.63 -12.63 19.01
C GLU A 69 1.22 -11.44 19.89
N ALA A 70 1.80 -11.34 21.09
CA ALA A 70 1.43 -10.30 22.05
C ALA A 70 1.77 -8.90 21.52
N LYS A 71 2.90 -8.76 20.83
CA LYS A 71 3.35 -7.51 20.24
C LYS A 71 2.48 -7.09 19.05
N ASN A 72 2.14 -8.02 18.16
CA ASN A 72 1.24 -7.71 17.05
C ASN A 72 -0.14 -7.30 17.57
N ASP A 73 -0.71 -8.06 18.51
CA ASP A 73 -2.01 -7.74 19.13
C ASP A 73 -2.00 -6.38 19.81
N TYR A 74 -0.90 -6.05 20.49
CA TYR A 74 -0.69 -4.73 21.09
C TYR A 74 -0.67 -3.62 20.02
N ILE A 75 0.11 -3.80 18.94
CA ILE A 75 0.19 -2.83 17.83
C ILE A 75 -1.20 -2.64 17.19
N LYS A 76 -1.95 -3.72 17.00
CA LYS A 76 -3.31 -3.71 16.44
C LYS A 76 -4.36 -3.21 17.43
N SER A 77 -4.04 -3.16 18.72
CA SER A 77 -4.99 -2.90 19.82
C SER A 77 -6.19 -3.86 19.82
N VAL A 78 -5.97 -5.09 19.37
CA VAL A 78 -7.02 -6.13 19.22
C VAL A 78 -6.45 -7.48 19.67
N PRO A 79 -6.94 -8.06 20.79
CA PRO A 79 -6.57 -9.41 21.22
C PRO A 79 -6.93 -10.46 20.17
N GLY A 80 -6.01 -11.39 19.89
CA GLY A 80 -6.16 -12.44 18.89
C GLY A 80 -5.96 -11.98 17.44
N ALA A 81 -5.58 -10.73 17.18
CA ALA A 81 -5.37 -10.22 15.83
C ALA A 81 -4.29 -10.99 15.08
N TRP A 82 -3.20 -11.36 15.75
CA TRP A 82 -2.11 -12.14 15.18
C TRP A 82 -2.58 -13.51 14.72
N LYS A 83 -3.31 -14.24 15.59
CA LYS A 83 -3.83 -15.58 15.27
C LYS A 83 -4.78 -15.53 14.07
N ASN A 84 -5.69 -14.56 14.06
CA ASN A 84 -6.62 -14.37 12.94
C ASN A 84 -5.88 -14.06 11.64
N ALA A 85 -4.90 -13.15 11.67
CA ALA A 85 -4.13 -12.78 10.48
C ALA A 85 -3.27 -13.94 9.96
N MET A 86 -2.61 -14.71 10.84
CA MET A 86 -1.86 -15.90 10.44
C MET A 86 -2.78 -16.95 9.83
N GLN A 87 -3.93 -17.23 10.44
CA GLN A 87 -4.93 -18.15 9.89
C GLN A 87 -5.43 -17.68 8.53
N ALA A 88 -5.68 -16.37 8.36
CA ALA A 88 -6.11 -15.80 7.08
C ALA A 88 -5.04 -16.00 5.99
N VAL A 89 -3.77 -15.74 6.30
CA VAL A 89 -2.66 -15.97 5.37
C VAL A 89 -2.57 -17.44 4.98
N GLU A 90 -2.61 -18.36 5.96
CA GLU A 90 -2.54 -19.80 5.71
C GLU A 90 -3.71 -20.29 4.87
N THR A 91 -4.93 -19.88 5.21
CA THR A 91 -6.16 -20.29 4.51
C THR A 91 -6.17 -19.77 3.08
N LEU A 92 -5.90 -18.48 2.86
CA LEU A 92 -5.84 -17.90 1.52
C LEU A 92 -4.78 -18.59 0.67
N HIS A 93 -3.60 -18.86 1.26
CA HIS A 93 -2.52 -19.53 0.57
C HIS A 93 -2.86 -20.98 0.18
N SER A 94 -3.46 -21.76 1.08
CA SER A 94 -3.87 -23.15 0.79
C SER A 94 -4.98 -23.23 -0.26
N GLU A 95 -5.83 -22.20 -0.31
CA GLU A 95 -6.92 -22.05 -1.27
C GLU A 95 -6.47 -21.50 -2.64
N GLY A 96 -5.16 -21.30 -2.84
CA GLY A 96 -4.60 -20.78 -4.09
C GLY A 96 -4.88 -19.30 -4.34
N ILE A 97 -5.42 -18.57 -3.36
CA ILE A 97 -5.61 -17.12 -3.44
C ILE A 97 -4.26 -16.46 -3.16
N LYS A 98 -3.86 -15.55 -4.06
CA LYS A 98 -2.57 -14.86 -3.97
C LYS A 98 -2.56 -13.89 -2.79
N VAL A 99 -2.05 -14.35 -1.66
CA VAL A 99 -1.90 -13.54 -0.45
C VAL A 99 -0.50 -12.94 -0.35
N SER A 100 -0.42 -11.74 0.21
CA SER A 100 0.80 -11.04 0.61
C SER A 100 0.67 -10.51 2.03
N VAL A 101 1.79 -10.34 2.72
CA VAL A 101 1.83 -9.77 4.06
C VAL A 101 2.31 -8.33 4.01
N THR A 102 1.60 -7.45 4.73
CA THR A 102 1.87 -6.00 4.73
C THR A 102 2.15 -5.44 6.12
N PRO A 103 3.40 -5.53 6.61
CA PRO A 103 3.81 -4.89 7.87
C PRO A 103 3.88 -3.37 7.71
N THR A 104 3.44 -2.65 8.75
CA THR A 104 3.67 -1.21 8.91
C THR A 104 4.95 -0.99 9.71
N ILE A 105 6.01 -0.52 9.05
CA ILE A 105 7.28 -0.23 9.69
C ILE A 105 7.10 0.95 10.65
N SER A 106 7.48 0.75 11.90
CA SER A 106 7.44 1.71 13.00
C SER A 106 8.60 1.46 13.95
N GLN A 107 8.83 2.34 14.93
CA GLN A 107 9.86 2.09 15.94
C GLN A 107 9.62 0.80 16.73
N LYS A 108 8.36 0.38 16.88
CA LYS A 108 8.01 -0.84 17.62
C LYS A 108 8.56 -2.09 16.97
N ASN A 109 8.50 -2.21 15.65
CA ASN A 109 8.88 -3.43 14.93
C ASN A 109 10.13 -3.27 14.06
N LEU A 110 10.79 -2.10 14.09
CA LEU A 110 11.92 -1.77 13.21
C LEU A 110 12.99 -2.87 13.16
N TYR A 111 13.35 -3.42 14.31
CA TYR A 111 14.39 -4.44 14.44
C TYR A 111 13.95 -5.85 14.06
N GLU A 112 12.65 -6.08 13.85
CA GLU A 112 12.08 -7.39 13.47
C GLU A 112 11.75 -7.50 11.98
N ILE A 113 11.76 -6.38 11.23
CA ILE A 113 11.31 -6.37 9.84
C ILE A 113 12.08 -7.39 8.99
N VAL A 114 13.39 -7.54 9.19
CA VAL A 114 14.20 -8.51 8.45
C VAL A 114 13.75 -9.95 8.73
N ASP A 115 13.51 -10.30 9.99
CA ASP A 115 13.09 -11.65 10.39
C ASP A 115 11.66 -11.95 9.92
N LEU A 116 10.76 -10.98 10.05
CA LEU A 116 9.40 -11.05 9.49
C LEU A 116 9.44 -11.32 7.99
N THR A 117 10.31 -10.60 7.27
CA THR A 117 10.50 -10.76 5.83
C THR A 117 11.00 -12.16 5.50
N ASN A 118 12.04 -12.64 6.19
CA ASN A 118 12.59 -13.97 5.97
C ASN A 118 11.54 -15.07 6.23
N ASN A 119 10.77 -14.95 7.32
CA ASN A 119 9.73 -15.92 7.66
C ASN A 119 8.67 -16.07 6.55
N PHE A 120 8.09 -14.97 6.05
CA PHE A 120 7.04 -15.05 5.04
C PHE A 120 7.59 -15.39 3.65
N THR A 121 8.68 -14.75 3.24
CA THR A 121 9.25 -15.01 1.92
C THR A 121 9.85 -16.41 1.81
N GLY A 122 10.39 -16.98 2.89
CA GLY A 122 10.81 -18.39 2.96
C GLY A 122 9.67 -19.40 2.80
N LYS A 123 8.43 -18.99 3.11
CA LYS A 123 7.19 -19.73 2.86
C LYS A 123 6.59 -19.43 1.48
N GLY A 124 7.29 -18.68 0.63
CA GLY A 124 6.82 -18.29 -0.70
C GLY A 124 5.78 -17.16 -0.70
N ILE A 125 5.47 -16.57 0.46
CA ILE A 125 4.49 -15.50 0.65
C ILE A 125 5.17 -14.14 0.44
N PRO A 126 4.71 -13.32 -0.54
CA PRO A 126 5.27 -12.00 -0.77
C PRO A 126 5.06 -11.02 0.38
N VAL A 127 5.98 -10.06 0.52
CA VAL A 127 5.94 -9.00 1.53
C VAL A 127 6.01 -7.62 0.86
N TRP A 128 5.13 -6.72 1.28
CA TRP A 128 5.09 -5.31 0.91
C TRP A 128 5.00 -4.43 2.15
N TYR A 129 5.81 -3.38 2.28
CA TYR A 129 5.85 -2.60 3.52
C TYR A 129 5.01 -1.33 3.43
N CYS A 130 4.36 -1.00 4.54
CA CYS A 130 3.84 0.32 4.84
C CYS A 130 4.81 1.04 5.78
N LEU A 131 4.67 2.36 5.91
CA LEU A 131 5.40 3.16 6.88
C LEU A 131 4.39 3.78 7.83
N TYR A 132 4.66 3.72 9.13
CA TYR A 132 3.84 4.40 10.10
C TYR A 132 3.82 5.91 9.81
N SER A 133 2.62 6.42 9.61
CA SER A 133 2.33 7.81 9.31
C SER A 133 0.99 8.17 9.92
N TYR A 134 0.80 9.43 10.25
CA TYR A 134 -0.48 9.94 10.67
C TYR A 134 -0.75 11.29 10.01
N ASP A 135 -2.02 11.58 9.79
CA ASP A 135 -2.47 12.87 9.27
C ASP A 135 -2.17 13.98 10.28
N THR A 136 -1.54 15.06 9.82
CA THR A 136 -1.33 16.28 10.63
C THR A 136 -2.43 17.32 10.43
N SER A 137 -3.25 17.17 9.39
CA SER A 137 -4.39 18.05 9.11
C SER A 137 -5.62 17.61 9.90
N VAL A 138 -6.35 18.59 10.42
CA VAL A 138 -7.64 18.39 11.11
C VAL A 138 -8.82 18.91 10.26
N ASP A 139 -8.61 19.18 8.97
CA ASP A 139 -9.68 19.68 8.10
C ASP A 139 -10.81 18.64 8.00
N SER A 140 -12.03 19.10 8.25
CA SER A 140 -13.27 18.31 8.14
C SER A 140 -13.60 17.88 6.72
N LYS A 141 -12.98 18.51 5.70
CA LYS A 141 -13.23 18.24 4.28
C LYS A 141 -12.31 17.17 3.68
N GLN A 142 -11.44 16.54 4.48
CA GLN A 142 -10.71 15.35 4.05
C GLN A 142 -11.67 14.18 3.76
N LEU A 143 -11.30 13.28 2.84
CA LEU A 143 -12.11 12.09 2.58
C LEU A 143 -12.12 11.12 3.77
N PHE A 144 -10.93 10.85 4.30
CA PHE A 144 -10.65 9.96 5.41
C PHE A 144 -9.29 10.34 6.01
N ARG A 145 -8.96 9.76 7.16
CA ARG A 145 -7.69 10.00 7.85
C ARG A 145 -6.93 8.69 8.02
N ILE A 146 -5.60 8.78 8.02
CA ILE A 146 -4.73 7.65 8.28
C ILE A 146 -4.05 7.86 9.64
N GLY A 147 -4.04 6.78 10.44
CA GLY A 147 -3.28 6.72 11.67
C GLY A 147 -3.76 7.69 12.77
N LYS A 148 -3.03 7.67 13.88
CA LYS A 148 -3.15 8.60 15.00
C LYS A 148 -1.75 8.90 15.48
N ALA A 149 -1.46 10.14 15.85
CA ALA A 149 -0.19 10.49 16.47
C ALA A 149 0.04 9.66 17.74
N ASN A 150 1.18 8.98 17.79
CA ASN A 150 1.63 8.18 18.92
C ASN A 150 3.16 8.02 18.81
N ASP A 151 3.85 8.53 19.83
CA ASP A 151 5.31 8.61 19.89
C ASP A 151 5.98 7.23 19.95
N GLU A 152 5.28 6.22 20.47
CA GLU A 152 5.79 4.85 20.53
C GLU A 152 6.10 4.25 19.15
N PHE A 153 5.39 4.71 18.12
CA PHE A 153 5.52 4.19 16.77
C PHE A 153 6.43 5.06 15.89
N VAL A 154 6.68 6.32 16.28
CA VAL A 154 7.54 7.24 15.54
C VAL A 154 8.97 6.72 15.54
N ILE A 155 9.56 6.55 14.36
CA ILE A 155 10.95 6.10 14.22
C ILE A 155 11.90 7.14 14.80
N THR A 156 12.57 6.78 15.89
CA THR A 156 13.60 7.57 16.56
C THR A 156 15.00 7.09 16.18
N ASP A 157 15.19 5.79 15.97
CA ASP A 157 16.45 5.21 15.51
C ASP A 157 16.57 5.28 13.97
N LYS A 158 16.98 6.46 13.49
CA LYS A 158 17.17 6.71 12.07
C LYS A 158 18.26 5.84 11.44
N LEU A 159 19.32 5.52 12.19
CA LEU A 159 20.41 4.69 11.71
C LEU A 159 19.93 3.25 11.46
N ALA A 160 19.16 2.68 12.38
CA ALA A 160 18.54 1.38 12.18
C ALA A 160 17.59 1.37 10.97
N MET A 161 16.85 2.46 10.72
CA MET A 161 16.00 2.58 9.54
C MET A 161 16.79 2.62 8.22
N VAL A 162 17.92 3.33 8.18
CA VAL A 162 18.83 3.33 7.03
C VAL A 162 19.41 1.93 6.81
N ASN A 163 19.84 1.27 7.88
CA ASN A 163 20.39 -0.09 7.83
C ASN A 163 19.35 -1.11 7.36
N LEU A 164 18.10 -1.01 7.83
CA LEU A 164 16.98 -1.83 7.36
C LEU A 164 16.81 -1.67 5.84
N CYS A 165 16.79 -0.44 5.34
CA CYS A 165 16.67 -0.20 3.90
C CYS A 165 17.82 -0.82 3.10
N ASN A 166 19.05 -0.76 3.62
CA ASN A 166 20.22 -1.42 2.99
C ASN A 166 20.03 -2.95 2.96
N SER A 167 19.63 -3.55 4.09
CA SER A 167 19.35 -4.98 4.18
C SER A 167 18.28 -5.43 3.19
N LEU A 168 17.16 -4.69 3.09
CA LEU A 168 16.09 -5.01 2.15
C LEU A 168 16.54 -4.98 0.68
N ILE A 169 17.40 -4.02 0.31
CA ILE A 169 17.99 -3.95 -1.04
C ILE A 169 18.89 -5.17 -1.31
N GLU A 170 19.72 -5.57 -0.34
CA GLU A 170 20.57 -6.75 -0.49
C GLU A 170 19.75 -8.05 -0.57
N MET A 171 18.74 -8.20 0.28
CA MET A 171 17.84 -9.35 0.28
C MET A 171 17.11 -9.49 -1.06
N LYS A 172 16.63 -8.39 -1.65
CA LYS A 172 15.95 -8.39 -2.96
C LYS A 172 16.80 -8.96 -4.10
N LYS A 173 18.13 -8.86 -4.03
CA LYS A 173 19.01 -9.43 -5.08
C LYS A 173 18.86 -10.95 -5.23
N LYS A 174 18.37 -11.63 -4.19
CA LYS A 174 18.18 -13.09 -4.14
C LYS A 174 16.73 -13.50 -3.85
N ASN A 175 15.84 -12.54 -3.60
CA ASN A 175 14.48 -12.79 -3.12
C ASN A 175 13.47 -11.93 -3.89
N ASN A 176 12.75 -12.55 -4.83
CA ASN A 176 11.73 -11.88 -5.63
C ASN A 176 10.38 -11.68 -4.91
N LYS A 177 10.25 -12.16 -3.68
CA LYS A 177 9.03 -12.04 -2.86
C LYS A 177 9.00 -10.74 -2.06
N ILE A 178 10.07 -9.95 -2.07
CA ILE A 178 10.07 -8.58 -1.53
C ILE A 178 9.57 -7.63 -2.63
N LEU A 179 8.32 -7.18 -2.51
CA LEU A 179 7.59 -6.51 -3.60
C LEU A 179 7.93 -5.01 -3.76
N MET A 180 8.40 -4.34 -2.71
CA MET A 180 8.83 -2.93 -2.82
C MET A 180 10.02 -2.80 -3.76
N THR A 181 10.00 -1.82 -4.66
CA THR A 181 11.09 -1.61 -5.65
C THR A 181 12.35 -1.03 -5.02
N ASP A 182 13.51 -1.25 -5.65
CA ASP A 182 14.77 -0.61 -5.23
C ASP A 182 14.64 0.92 -5.14
N LYS A 183 13.87 1.52 -6.06
CA LYS A 183 13.65 2.97 -6.13
C LYS A 183 12.86 3.47 -4.93
N LEU A 184 11.82 2.75 -4.54
CA LEU A 184 11.00 3.10 -3.39
C LEU A 184 11.77 2.91 -2.07
N ILE A 185 12.53 1.81 -1.93
CA ILE A 185 13.37 1.58 -0.73
C ILE A 185 14.43 2.69 -0.60
N LYS A 186 15.04 3.13 -1.71
CA LYS A 186 15.98 4.26 -1.71
C LYS A 186 15.31 5.58 -1.33
N ALA A 187 14.08 5.83 -1.77
CA ALA A 187 13.32 7.01 -1.39
C ALA A 187 12.94 7.00 0.10
N LEU A 188 12.63 5.83 0.64
CA LEU A 188 12.40 5.64 2.07
C LEU A 188 13.68 5.89 2.88
N ARG A 189 14.80 5.26 2.47
CA ARG A 189 16.12 5.43 3.07
C ARG A 189 16.52 6.90 3.18
N SER A 190 16.33 7.68 2.12
CA SER A 190 16.73 9.10 2.07
C SER A 190 15.95 10.00 3.04
N LEU A 191 14.79 9.57 3.54
CA LEU A 191 14.08 10.31 4.60
C LEU A 191 14.81 10.25 5.95
N TYR A 192 15.56 9.18 6.20
CA TYR A 192 16.19 8.87 7.49
C TYR A 192 17.71 9.05 7.49
N GLU A 193 18.32 9.43 6.36
CA GLU A 193 19.72 9.85 6.32
C GLU A 193 19.94 11.14 7.14
N GLU A 194 21.18 11.41 7.57
CA GLU A 194 21.56 12.61 8.33
C GLU A 194 21.02 13.89 7.71
N LYS A 195 21.12 13.98 6.37
CA LYS A 195 20.46 15.02 5.57
C LYS A 195 19.19 14.44 4.97
N THR A 196 18.09 14.52 5.72
CA THR A 196 16.76 14.12 5.25
C THR A 196 16.49 14.75 3.88
N LYS A 197 16.26 13.90 2.88
CA LYS A 197 16.03 14.31 1.51
C LYS A 197 14.83 13.59 0.93
N ARG A 198 13.81 14.36 0.55
CA ARG A 198 12.72 13.88 -0.30
C ARG A 198 13.19 13.87 -1.75
N ILE A 199 13.15 12.70 -2.41
CA ILE A 199 13.64 12.52 -3.79
C ILE A 199 12.53 12.28 -4.82
N TRP A 200 11.28 12.61 -4.48
CA TRP A 200 10.14 12.47 -5.38
C TRP A 200 9.21 13.67 -5.28
N LYS A 201 8.46 13.87 -6.35
CA LYS A 201 7.36 14.84 -6.44
C LYS A 201 6.04 14.08 -6.41
N CYS A 202 5.04 14.62 -5.73
CA CYS A 202 3.74 13.98 -5.65
C CYS A 202 3.07 13.94 -7.04
N GLN A 203 2.34 12.86 -7.31
CA GLN A 203 1.63 12.66 -8.57
C GLN A 203 0.14 12.35 -8.33
N ALA A 204 -0.40 12.78 -7.20
CA ALA A 204 -1.84 12.68 -6.93
C ALA A 204 -2.65 13.42 -8.00
N LEU A 205 -3.82 12.87 -8.35
CA LEU A 205 -4.67 13.25 -9.49
C LEU A 205 -4.00 13.15 -10.86
N ASN A 206 -2.76 12.67 -10.94
CA ASN A 206 -2.09 12.33 -12.20
C ASN A 206 -1.92 10.81 -12.35
N GLN A 207 -1.40 10.16 -11.31
CA GLN A 207 -1.03 8.73 -11.29
C GLN A 207 -1.89 7.90 -10.34
N PHE A 208 -2.53 8.54 -9.38
CA PHE A 208 -3.45 7.91 -8.45
C PHE A 208 -4.47 8.93 -7.96
N LEU A 209 -5.59 8.44 -7.47
CA LEU A 209 -6.63 9.20 -6.78
C LEU A 209 -7.26 8.29 -5.74
N VAL A 210 -8.03 8.86 -4.82
CA VAL A 210 -8.83 8.09 -3.87
C VAL A 210 -10.29 8.43 -4.03
N VAL A 211 -11.14 7.41 -3.92
CA VAL A 211 -12.61 7.52 -3.92
C VAL A 211 -13.12 6.96 -2.61
N ASP A 212 -14.01 7.68 -1.94
CA ASP A 212 -14.66 7.17 -0.72
C ASP A 212 -16.01 6.49 -1.01
N HIS A 213 -16.67 6.03 0.05
CA HIS A 213 -17.96 5.33 -0.03
C HIS A 213 -19.14 6.21 -0.52
N LEU A 214 -18.98 7.54 -0.57
CA LEU A 214 -19.96 8.48 -1.12
C LEU A 214 -19.65 8.84 -2.58
N GLY A 215 -18.60 8.25 -3.16
CA GLY A 215 -18.13 8.59 -4.50
C GLY A 215 -17.44 9.95 -4.58
N ARG A 216 -17.01 10.54 -3.45
CA ARG A 216 -16.19 11.75 -3.45
C ARG A 216 -14.75 11.40 -3.82
N VAL A 217 -14.08 12.29 -4.55
CA VAL A 217 -12.73 12.07 -5.10
C VAL A 217 -11.75 13.07 -4.50
N ALA A 218 -10.57 12.60 -4.09
CA ALA A 218 -9.44 13.43 -3.71
C ALA A 218 -8.14 12.88 -4.31
N GLY A 219 -7.08 13.70 -4.30
CA GLY A 219 -5.77 13.23 -4.70
C GLY A 219 -5.13 12.27 -3.68
N CYS A 220 -5.34 12.51 -2.39
CA CYS A 220 -4.92 11.65 -1.29
C CYS A 220 -5.72 12.00 -0.02
N HIS A 221 -5.39 11.35 1.11
CA HIS A 221 -6.01 11.65 2.41
C HIS A 221 -5.67 13.04 2.95
N SER A 222 -4.48 13.58 2.66
CA SER A 222 -4.01 14.86 3.22
C SER A 222 -4.67 16.11 2.61
N HIS A 223 -5.42 15.94 1.52
CA HIS A 223 -6.09 17.04 0.82
C HIS A 223 -7.61 16.84 0.78
N ASN A 224 -8.33 17.96 0.66
CA ASN A 224 -9.78 17.95 0.55
C ASN A 224 -10.24 17.31 -0.75
N PHE A 225 -11.47 16.78 -0.73
CA PHE A 225 -12.09 16.26 -1.95
C PHE A 225 -12.28 17.37 -2.99
N VAL A 226 -12.11 17.00 -4.24
CA VAL A 226 -12.10 17.89 -5.41
C VAL A 226 -13.31 17.69 -6.33
N GLY A 227 -14.17 16.73 -6.00
CA GLY A 227 -15.41 16.48 -6.74
C GLY A 227 -15.98 15.09 -6.51
N SER A 228 -16.83 14.65 -7.44
CA SER A 228 -17.42 13.32 -7.46
C SER A 228 -16.83 12.44 -8.55
N VAL A 229 -16.82 11.12 -8.33
CA VAL A 229 -16.46 10.10 -9.31
C VAL A 229 -17.30 10.22 -10.57
N PHE A 230 -18.56 10.67 -10.44
CA PHE A 230 -19.48 10.82 -11.56
C PHE A 230 -19.09 11.96 -12.53
N ASP A 231 -18.29 12.93 -12.06
CA ASP A 231 -17.85 14.06 -12.86
C ASP A 231 -16.50 13.82 -13.57
N LEU A 232 -15.79 12.75 -13.23
CA LEU A 232 -14.40 12.56 -13.64
C LEU A 232 -14.24 12.51 -15.16
N THR A 233 -15.15 11.90 -15.90
CA THR A 233 -15.03 11.85 -17.38
C THR A 233 -15.03 13.23 -18.02
N LYS A 234 -15.72 14.21 -17.42
CA LYS A 234 -15.77 15.60 -17.88
C LYS A 234 -14.62 16.42 -17.32
N LYS A 235 -14.34 16.26 -16.02
CA LYS A 235 -13.39 17.12 -15.29
C LYS A 235 -11.94 16.66 -15.37
N TRP A 236 -11.66 15.38 -15.62
CA TRP A 236 -10.30 14.85 -15.50
C TRP A 236 -9.28 15.57 -16.39
N LYS A 237 -9.69 16.03 -17.59
CA LYS A 237 -8.82 16.79 -18.51
C LYS A 237 -9.08 18.31 -18.48
N SER A 238 -9.86 18.81 -17.52
CA SER A 238 -10.20 20.23 -17.45
C SER A 238 -9.01 21.08 -16.96
N PRO A 239 -9.02 22.41 -17.22
CA PRO A 239 -8.04 23.34 -16.65
C PRO A 239 -8.00 23.28 -15.11
N GLU A 240 -9.15 23.10 -14.46
CA GLU A 240 -9.26 22.94 -13.00
C GLU A 240 -8.42 21.76 -12.50
N TYR A 241 -8.57 20.56 -13.08
CA TYR A 241 -7.78 19.40 -12.68
C TYR A 241 -6.31 19.52 -13.05
N LYS A 242 -5.99 20.25 -14.14
CA LYS A 242 -4.59 20.56 -14.47
C LYS A 242 -3.95 21.42 -13.38
N GLN A 243 -4.62 22.48 -12.94
CA GLN A 243 -4.14 23.35 -11.86
C GLN A 243 -4.02 22.61 -10.52
N LEU A 244 -4.96 21.70 -10.22
CA LEU A 244 -4.84 20.81 -9.07
C LEU A 244 -3.57 19.97 -9.18
N ARG A 245 -3.32 19.28 -10.30
CA ARG A 245 -2.08 18.49 -10.48
C ARG A 245 -0.81 19.30 -10.27
N GLU A 246 -0.76 20.54 -10.79
CA GLU A 246 0.36 21.45 -10.57
C GLU A 246 0.55 21.79 -9.08
N THR A 247 -0.54 22.05 -8.37
CA THR A 247 -0.53 22.29 -6.92
C THR A 247 -0.04 21.06 -6.15
N TYR A 248 -0.58 19.89 -6.46
CA TYR A 248 -0.19 18.63 -5.80
C TYR A 248 1.25 18.25 -6.13
N HIS A 249 1.78 18.60 -7.32
CA HIS A 249 3.18 18.32 -7.69
C HIS A 249 4.18 18.93 -6.70
N GLU A 250 3.85 20.10 -6.14
CA GLU A 250 4.66 20.80 -5.14
C GLU A 250 4.42 20.33 -3.70
N CYS A 251 3.48 19.41 -3.46
CA CYS A 251 3.19 18.87 -2.14
C CYS A 251 4.32 17.96 -1.60
N THR A 252 4.73 18.23 -0.36
CA THR A 252 5.79 17.51 0.36
C THR A 252 5.31 16.75 1.58
N GLN A 253 4.01 16.74 1.87
CA GLN A 253 3.43 16.22 3.12
C GLN A 253 3.40 14.69 3.24
N CYS A 254 3.38 13.97 2.13
CA CYS A 254 3.13 12.52 2.13
C CYS A 254 4.40 11.68 2.28
N ASN A 255 4.42 10.76 3.25
CA ASN A 255 5.38 9.65 3.38
C ASN A 255 4.71 8.26 3.24
N TYR A 256 3.42 8.20 2.88
CA TYR A 256 2.66 6.96 2.70
C TYR A 256 3.14 6.19 1.47
N LEU A 257 3.77 5.03 1.70
CA LEU A 257 4.57 4.33 0.69
C LEU A 257 3.81 3.96 -0.59
N CYS A 258 2.51 3.66 -0.51
CA CYS A 258 1.70 3.38 -1.70
C CYS A 258 1.60 4.61 -2.63
N TYR A 259 1.38 5.81 -2.09
CA TYR A 259 1.35 7.04 -2.90
C TYR A 259 2.72 7.42 -3.42
N VAL A 260 3.77 7.17 -2.63
CA VAL A 260 5.16 7.39 -3.06
C VAL A 260 5.51 6.46 -4.22
N PHE A 261 5.08 5.19 -4.17
CA PHE A 261 5.26 4.22 -5.24
C PHE A 261 4.68 4.75 -6.56
N TYR A 262 3.39 5.12 -6.59
CA TYR A 262 2.77 5.65 -7.81
C TYR A 262 3.44 6.95 -8.29
N SER A 263 3.89 7.78 -7.35
CA SER A 263 4.62 9.01 -7.68
C SER A 263 5.99 8.76 -8.32
N LEU A 264 6.68 7.69 -7.90
CA LEU A 264 7.98 7.30 -8.43
C LEU A 264 7.87 6.57 -9.77
N HIS A 265 6.77 5.87 -10.02
CA HIS A 265 6.65 4.89 -11.10
C HIS A 265 5.61 5.21 -12.18
N GLY A 266 4.76 6.22 -12.00
CA GLY A 266 3.68 6.53 -12.94
C GLY A 266 4.10 7.23 -14.26
N ASN A 267 5.39 7.47 -14.48
CA ASN A 267 5.87 7.99 -15.78
C ASN A 267 6.49 6.86 -16.63
N PRO A 268 6.68 7.04 -17.95
CA PRO A 268 7.25 6.00 -18.82
C PRO A 268 8.59 5.44 -18.32
N TRP A 269 9.45 6.29 -17.74
CA TRP A 269 10.70 5.87 -17.10
C TRP A 269 10.47 5.02 -15.85
N GLY A 270 9.44 5.36 -15.08
CA GLY A 270 8.92 4.59 -13.96
C GLY A 270 8.49 3.18 -14.36
N HIS A 271 7.72 3.04 -15.43
CA HIS A 271 7.34 1.73 -16.00
C HIS A 271 8.57 0.92 -16.45
N LEU A 272 9.53 1.55 -17.12
CA LEU A 272 10.82 0.93 -17.47
C LEU A 272 11.57 0.43 -16.22
N THR A 273 11.59 1.19 -15.13
CA THR A 273 12.22 0.75 -13.88
C THR A 273 11.47 -0.40 -13.22
N LEU A 274 10.14 -0.41 -13.25
CA LEU A 274 9.32 -1.54 -12.77
C LEU A 274 9.60 -2.80 -13.57
N ALA A 275 9.59 -2.70 -14.90
CA ALA A 275 9.92 -3.82 -15.78
C ALA A 275 11.33 -4.35 -15.51
N LYS A 276 12.31 -3.47 -15.26
CA LYS A 276 13.68 -3.89 -14.89
C LYS A 276 13.73 -4.60 -13.53
N ASP A 277 13.00 -4.11 -12.52
CA ASP A 277 12.92 -4.74 -11.19
C ASP A 277 12.30 -6.14 -11.31
N GLN A 278 11.22 -6.27 -12.08
CA GLN A 278 10.55 -7.54 -12.36
C GLN A 278 11.41 -8.49 -13.21
N CYS A 279 12.15 -8.00 -14.20
CA CYS A 279 13.06 -8.82 -15.01
C CYS A 279 14.26 -9.35 -14.21
N LYS A 280 14.81 -8.59 -13.26
CA LYS A 280 15.81 -9.10 -12.30
C LYS A 280 15.24 -10.27 -11.50
N ASN A 281 13.99 -10.13 -11.06
CA ASN A 281 13.25 -11.14 -10.31
C ASN A 281 12.89 -12.39 -11.14
N ALA A 282 12.66 -12.24 -12.45
CA ALA A 282 12.38 -13.35 -13.35
C ALA A 282 13.64 -14.19 -13.68
N LYS A 283 14.82 -13.57 -13.77
CA LYS A 283 16.10 -14.29 -13.98
C LYS A 283 16.47 -15.23 -12.82
N LEU A 284 15.93 -14.99 -11.62
CA LEU A 284 16.08 -15.87 -10.45
C LEU A 284 15.28 -17.17 -10.57
N LEU A 285 14.27 -17.24 -11.44
CA LEU A 285 13.46 -18.45 -11.70
C LEU A 285 14.07 -19.37 -12.76
N LEU A 286 15.11 -18.91 -13.47
CA LEU A 286 15.81 -19.64 -14.54
C LEU A 286 17.13 -20.26 -14.06
N LYS A 287 17.37 -20.30 -12.75
CA LYS A 287 18.55 -20.92 -12.12
C LYS A 287 18.15 -21.98 -11.13
#